data_AF-A0A141AXM7-F1
#
_entry.id   AF-A0A141AXM7-F1
#
_cell.length_a   1.000
_cell.length_b   1.000
_cell.length_c   1.000
_cell.angle_alpha   90.00
_cell.angle_beta   90.00
_cell.angle_gamma   90.00
#
_symmetry.space_group_name_H-M   'P 1'
#
loop_
_entity.id
_entity.type
_entity.pdbx_description
1 polymer ?
#
loop_
_entity_poly.entity_id
_entity_poly.type
_entity_poly.pdbx_seq_one_letter_code
_entity_poly.pdbx_strand_id
1 'polypeptide(L)' 'MNGLYKAELIHSKRVWESTEAVELATMGWVHWWNTQRLHEALGYRPPAEVEAAYTHDRDVAPVAS' A
#
# COMPACT_ATOMS: atom_id res chain seq x y z
N MET A 1 -0.32 -0.86 10.30
CA MET A 1 -0.31 0.17 9.23
C MET A 1 -0.21 1.60 9.78
N ASN A 2 -1.11 2.03 10.69
CA ASN A 2 -1.15 3.42 11.21
C ASN A 2 0.19 3.90 11.85
N GLY A 3 0.93 3.03 12.55
CA GLY A 3 2.22 3.38 13.16
C GLY A 3 3.33 3.69 12.15
N LEU A 4 3.48 2.88 11.09
CA LEU A 4 4.48 3.09 10.05
C LEU A 4 4.17 4.33 9.21
N TYR A 5 2.90 4.55 8.87
CA TYR A 5 2.44 5.76 8.20
C TYR A 5 2.85 7.03 8.98
N LYS A 6 2.59 7.05 10.30
CA LYS A 6 2.98 8.18 11.14
C LYS A 6 4.49 8.36 11.19
N ALA A 7 5.26 7.28 11.36
CA ALA A 7 6.71 7.35 11.46
C ALA A 7 7.40 7.78 10.16
N GLU A 8 7.03 7.18 9.03
CA GLU A 8 7.70 7.37 7.74
C GLU A 8 7.21 8.60 6.98
N LEU A 9 5.95 9.01 7.17
CA LEU A 9 5.39 10.18 6.50
C LEU A 9 5.19 11.36 7.43
N ILE A 10 4.33 11.22 8.46
CA ILE A 10 3.91 12.37 9.26
C ILE A 10 5.06 12.96 10.09
N HIS A 11 5.89 12.10 10.69
CA HIS A 11 7.00 12.50 11.54
C HIS A 11 8.32 12.67 10.79
N SER A 12 8.41 12.21 9.54
CA SER A 12 9.61 12.45 8.71
C SER A 12 9.74 13.93 8.31
N LYS A 13 8.63 14.65 8.24
CA LYS A 13 8.60 16.11 8.08
C LYS A 13 8.18 16.79 9.40
N ARG A 14 9.02 17.69 9.92
CA ARG A 14 8.78 18.37 11.21
C ARG A 14 7.60 19.35 11.18
N VAL A 15 7.33 19.95 10.02
CA VAL A 15 6.23 20.91 9.80
C VAL A 15 5.63 20.68 8.42
N TRP A 16 4.31 20.66 8.35
CA TRP A 16 3.54 20.64 7.11
C TRP A 16 2.98 22.02 6.82
N GLU A 17 3.04 22.44 5.56
CA GLU A 17 2.65 23.79 5.13
C GLU A 17 1.13 23.96 5.08
N SER A 18 0.40 22.89 4.80
CA SER A 18 -1.06 22.85 4.76
C SER A 18 -1.58 21.42 4.93
N THR A 19 -2.88 21.26 5.16
CA THR A 19 -3.55 19.95 5.14
C THR A 19 -3.50 19.31 3.75
N GLU A 20 -3.64 20.11 2.69
CA GLU A 20 -3.57 19.64 1.30
C GLU A 20 -2.20 19.04 0.95
N ALA A 21 -1.12 19.62 1.50
CA ALA A 21 0.22 19.04 1.37
C ALA A 21 0.34 17.67 2.05
N VAL A 22 -0.33 17.48 3.20
CA VAL A 22 -0.38 16.18 3.90
C VAL A 22 -1.19 15.18 3.08
N GLU A 23 -2.33 15.58 2.51
CA GLU A 23 -3.18 14.73 1.69
C GLU A 23 -2.45 14.22 0.45
N LEU A 24 -1.78 15.12 -0.28
CA LEU A 24 -0.99 14.74 -1.45
C LEU A 24 0.15 13.77 -1.09
N ALA A 25 0.86 14.05 0.00
CA ALA A 25 1.93 13.18 0.47
C ALA A 25 1.38 11.82 0.93
N THR A 26 0.17 11.79 1.50
CA THR A 26 -0.52 10.56 1.89
C THR A 26 -0.88 9.72 0.68
N MET A 27 -1.41 10.34 -0.38
CA MET A 27 -1.68 9.65 -1.65
C MET A 27 -0.40 9.01 -2.22
N GLY A 28 0.70 9.76 -2.22
CA GLY A 28 2.00 9.25 -2.65
C GLY A 28 2.49 8.08 -1.81
N TRP A 29 2.41 8.19 -0.47
CA TRP A 29 2.84 7.12 0.44
C TRP A 29 1.98 5.86 0.29
N VAL A 30 0.66 6.00 0.17
CA VAL A 30 -0.27 4.88 -0.05
C VAL A 30 0.01 4.20 -1.39
N HIS A 31 0.22 4.98 -2.45
CA HIS A 31 0.58 4.43 -3.75
C HIS A 31 1.85 3.60 -3.65
N TRP A 32 2.94 4.19 -3.15
CA TRP A 32 4.21 3.50 -2.97
C TRP A 32 4.08 2.24 -2.10
N TRP A 33 3.37 2.32 -0.98
CA TRP A 33 3.14 1.18 -0.09
C TRP A 33 2.46 0.01 -0.83
N ASN A 34 1.45 0.31 -1.64
CA ASN A 34 0.67 -0.73 -2.31
C ASN A 34 1.33 -1.28 -3.58
N THR A 35 2.08 -0.46 -4.32
CA THR A 35 2.56 -0.83 -5.66
C THR A 35 4.06 -1.08 -5.74
N GLN A 36 4.84 -0.62 -4.76
CA GLN A 36 6.31 -0.66 -4.84
C GLN A 36 6.99 -1.20 -3.59
N ARG A 37 6.40 -1.03 -2.41
CA ARG A 37 7.01 -1.49 -1.15
C ARG A 37 7.01 -3.00 -1.08
N LEU A 38 8.17 -3.59 -0.81
CA LEU A 38 8.30 -5.03 -0.59
C LEU A 38 8.01 -5.37 0.87
N HIS A 39 7.21 -6.42 1.07
CA HIS A 39 6.87 -6.92 2.39
C HIS A 39 7.38 -8.34 2.56
N GLU A 40 8.23 -8.58 3.56
CA GLU A 40 8.75 -9.92 3.87
C GLU A 40 7.61 -10.93 4.10
N ALA A 41 6.57 -10.53 4.83
CA ALA A 41 5.38 -11.36 5.06
C ALA A 41 4.60 -11.72 3.78
N LEU A 42 4.81 -10.99 2.68
CA LEU A 42 4.20 -11.26 1.36
C LEU A 42 5.18 -11.97 0.41
N GLY A 43 6.32 -12.43 0.93
CA GLY A 43 7.40 -13.03 0.13
C GLY A 43 8.16 -11.99 -0.69
N TYR A 44 8.40 -10.81 -0.12
CA TYR A 44 9.04 -9.67 -0.78
C TYR A 44 8.31 -9.22 -2.04
N ARG A 45 6.98 -9.13 -1.97
CA ARG A 45 6.13 -8.58 -3.04
C ARG A 45 5.31 -7.39 -2.54
N PRO A 46 4.93 -6.46 -3.43
CA PRO A 46 3.94 -5.43 -3.15
C PRO A 46 2.54 -6.02 -2.89
N PRO A 47 1.72 -5.38 -2.04
CA PRO A 47 0.34 -5.80 -1.82
C PRO A 47 -0.48 -5.94 -3.10
N ALA A 48 -0.36 -5.00 -4.04
CA ALA A 48 -1.12 -5.03 -5.29
C ALA A 48 -0.86 -6.28 -6.13
N GLU A 49 0.38 -6.81 -6.14
CA GLU A 49 0.71 -8.05 -6.84
C GLU A 49 0.06 -9.27 -6.18
N VAL A 50 0.02 -9.29 -4.84
CA VAL A 50 -0.61 -10.38 -4.08
C VAL A 50 -2.12 -10.37 -4.28
N GLU A 51 -2.75 -9.19 -4.25
CA GLU A 51 -4.19 -9.02 -4.51
C GLU A 51 -4.57 -9.42 -5.94
N ALA A 52 -3.76 -9.03 -6.93
CA ALA A 52 -3.97 -9.42 -8.32
C ALA A 52 -3.89 -10.94 -8.50
N ALA A 53 -2.90 -11.60 -7.88
CA ALA A 53 -2.75 -13.05 -7.92
C ALA A 53 -3.94 -13.77 -7.25
N TYR A 54 -4.40 -13.29 -6.08
CA TYR A 54 -5.57 -13.86 -5.40
C TYR A 54 -6.87 -13.69 -6.21
N THR A 55 -7.05 -12.54 -6.86
CA THR A 55 -8.20 -12.28 -7.72
C THR A 55 -8.19 -13.22 -8.93
N HIS A 56 -7.05 -13.36 -9.59
CA HIS A 56 -6.89 -14.28 -10.70
C HIS A 56 -7.20 -15.74 -10.30
N ASP A 57 -6.69 -16.21 -9.16
CA ASP A 57 -6.98 -17.56 -8.66
C ASP A 57 -8.48 -17.79 -8.39
N ARG A 58 -9.19 -16.76 -7.92
CA ARG A 58 -10.64 -16.81 -7.70
C ARG A 58 -11.44 -16.83 -9.00
N ASP A 59 -10.97 -16.14 -10.03
CA ASP A 59 -11.62 -16.10 -11.35
C ASP A 59 -11.43 -17.40 -12.13
N VAL A 60 -10.36 -18.16 -11.84
CA VAL A 60 -10.01 -19.43 -12.50
C VAL A 60 -10.61 -20.66 -11.77
N ALA A 61 -11.14 -20.49 -10.56
CA ALA A 61 -11.88 -21.56 -9.88
C ALA A 61 -13.10 -21.98 -10.72
N PRO A 62 -13.27 -23.28 -11.04
CA PRO A 62 -14.39 -23.69 -11.89
C PRO A 62 -15.68 -23.39 -11.15
N VAL A 63 -16.58 -22.64 -11.79
CA VAL A 63 -17.99 -22.64 -11.38
C VAL A 63 -18.45 -24.09 -11.56
N ALA A 64 -18.59 -24.81 -10.46
CA ALA A 64 -19.12 -26.15 -10.51
C ALA A 64 -20.56 -26.05 -11.03
N SER A 65 -20.83 -26.63 -12.19
CA SER A 65 -22.18 -26.91 -12.71
C SER A 65 -22.12 -28.16 -13.56
#